data_AF-A0A2E6GYY3-F1
#
_entry.id   AF-A0A2E6GYY3-F1
#
_cell.length_a   1.000
_cell.length_b   1.000
_cell.length_c   1.000
_cell.angle_alpha   90.00
_cell.angle_beta   90.00
_cell.angle_gamma   90.00
#
_symmetry.space_group_name_H-M   'P 1'
#
loop_
_entity.id
_entity.type
_entity.pdbx_description
1 polymer ?
#
loop_
_entity_poly.entity_id
_entity_poly.type
_entity_poly.pdbx_seq_one_letter_code
_entity_poly.pdbx_strand_id
1 'polypeptide(L)'
;MIKTAITFFLISLFSLNIMSNAVASPSNEKIFCASYYAFYYKKEVEKLPNDKTMHCAMSCYLAVKCPKEEAYLIGYLKEFWDIFGPGDADWNDIKANKAGIKFASKKSKYYCKKQCLKKYFKSPKRK
;
A
#
# COMPACT_ATOMS: atom_id res chain seq x y z
N MET A 1 16.40 -28.10 -42.84
CA MET A 1 15.82 -28.67 -41.60
C MET A 1 16.75 -28.51 -40.39
N ILE A 2 18.06 -28.77 -40.50
CA ILE A 2 19.03 -28.64 -39.38
C ILE A 2 19.17 -27.20 -38.86
N LYS A 3 19.20 -26.19 -39.75
CA LYS A 3 19.33 -24.77 -39.35
C LYS A 3 18.16 -24.29 -38.49
N THR A 4 16.93 -24.70 -38.81
CA THR A 4 15.72 -24.32 -38.09
C THR A 4 15.68 -24.90 -36.67
N ALA A 5 16.14 -26.15 -36.51
CA ALA A 5 16.23 -26.80 -35.20
C ALA A 5 17.25 -26.12 -34.27
N ILE A 6 18.37 -25.65 -34.81
CA ILE A 6 19.40 -24.92 -34.05
C ILE A 6 18.87 -23.57 -33.56
N THR A 7 18.10 -22.85 -34.39
CA THR A 7 17.49 -21.57 -33.98
C THR A 7 16.47 -21.75 -32.85
N PHE A 8 15.63 -22.80 -32.91
CA PHE A 8 14.69 -23.11 -31.83
C PHE A 8 15.40 -23.49 -30.52
N PHE A 9 16.51 -24.24 -30.60
CA PHE A 9 17.28 -24.65 -29.44
C PHE A 9 17.99 -23.44 -28.77
N LEU A 10 18.51 -22.51 -29.56
CA LEU A 10 19.15 -21.28 -29.06
C LEU A 10 18.16 -20.30 -28.42
N ILE A 11 16.94 -20.18 -28.97
CA ILE A 11 15.88 -19.36 -28.36
C ILE A 11 15.40 -19.96 -27.04
N SER A 12 15.30 -21.30 -26.96
CA SER A 12 14.94 -21.99 -25.72
C SER A 12 15.98 -21.79 -24.60
N LEU A 13 17.28 -21.82 -24.93
CA LEU A 13 18.37 -21.57 -23.98
C LEU A 13 18.44 -20.11 -23.52
N PHE A 14 18.05 -19.15 -24.36
CA PHE A 14 17.97 -17.75 -23.96
C PHE A 14 16.85 -17.50 -22.95
N SER A 15 15.71 -18.19 -23.09
CA SER A 15 14.58 -18.13 -22.15
C SER A 15 14.88 -18.70 -20.76
N LEU A 16 15.78 -19.69 -20.66
CA LEU A 16 16.14 -20.32 -19.38
C LEU A 16 17.07 -19.47 -18.50
N ASN A 17 17.84 -18.55 -19.07
CA ASN A 17 18.78 -17.70 -18.31
C ASN A 17 18.13 -16.49 -17.63
N ILE A 18 16.89 -16.14 -17.99
CA ILE A 18 16.19 -14.98 -17.41
C ILE A 18 15.55 -15.34 -16.05
N MET A 19 15.37 -16.62 -15.73
CA MET A 19 14.69 -17.05 -14.49
C MET A 19 15.61 -17.23 -13.27
N SER A 20 16.94 -17.14 -13.41
CA SER A 20 17.87 -17.43 -12.31
C SER A 20 18.22 -16.22 -11.42
N ASN A 21 17.75 -15.01 -11.73
CA ASN A 21 18.06 -13.79 -10.96
C ASN A 21 16.86 -13.18 -10.19
N ALA A 22 15.71 -13.86 -10.17
CA ALA A 22 14.48 -13.29 -9.61
C ALA A 22 14.07 -13.87 -8.24
N VAL A 23 14.99 -14.47 -7.47
CA VAL A 23 14.73 -14.81 -6.06
C VAL A 23 15.44 -13.81 -5.15
N ALA A 24 15.10 -12.53 -5.31
CA ALA A 24 15.09 -11.63 -4.16
C ALA A 24 13.84 -12.04 -3.36
N SER A 25 14.01 -12.92 -2.36
CA SER A 25 12.93 -13.33 -1.47
C SER A 25 12.26 -12.07 -0.88
N PRO A 26 11.03 -11.69 -1.29
CA PRO A 26 10.29 -10.72 -0.53
C PRO A 26 9.82 -11.51 0.67
N SER A 27 10.47 -11.31 1.82
CA SER A 27 10.05 -11.90 3.09
C SER A 27 8.52 -11.75 3.23
N ASN A 28 7.80 -12.85 3.03
CA ASN A 28 6.34 -12.95 3.05
C ASN A 28 5.72 -12.51 4.39
N GLU A 29 6.56 -12.23 5.39
CA GLU A 29 6.18 -11.69 6.69
C GLU A 29 5.90 -10.18 6.68
N LYS A 30 6.40 -9.43 5.68
CA LYS A 30 6.30 -7.96 5.61
C LYS A 30 4.93 -7.40 5.21
N ILE A 31 3.89 -8.22 5.12
CA ILE A 31 2.53 -7.73 4.82
C ILE A 31 1.54 -8.14 5.90
N PHE A 32 1.95 -9.09 6.76
CA PHE A 32 1.06 -9.70 7.73
C PHE A 32 0.69 -8.71 8.84
N CYS A 33 1.63 -7.89 9.32
CA CYS A 33 1.36 -6.91 10.36
C CYS A 33 0.38 -5.84 9.86
N ALA A 34 0.70 -5.17 8.75
CA ALA A 34 -0.13 -4.09 8.25
C ALA A 34 -1.52 -4.57 7.84
N SER A 35 -1.63 -5.76 7.24
CA SER A 35 -2.94 -6.34 6.90
C SER A 35 -3.77 -6.65 8.15
N TYR A 36 -3.18 -7.34 9.13
CA TYR A 36 -3.86 -7.65 10.39
C TYR A 36 -4.37 -6.39 11.08
N TYR A 37 -3.51 -5.37 11.24
CA TYR A 37 -3.89 -4.13 11.90
C TYR A 37 -4.84 -3.27 11.05
N ALA A 38 -4.83 -3.39 9.72
CA ALA A 38 -5.80 -2.69 8.88
C ALA A 38 -7.22 -3.21 9.17
N PHE A 39 -7.40 -4.53 9.28
CA PHE A 39 -8.67 -5.12 9.70
C PHE A 39 -9.02 -4.75 11.14
N TYR A 40 -8.04 -4.78 12.05
CA TYR A 40 -8.23 -4.42 13.46
C TYR A 40 -8.74 -2.98 13.63
N TYR A 41 -8.16 -2.02 12.90
CA TYR A 41 -8.52 -0.60 13.01
C TYR A 41 -9.68 -0.15 12.12
N LYS A 42 -10.13 -0.98 11.17
CA LYS A 42 -11.17 -0.65 10.18
C LYS A 42 -12.38 0.06 10.80
N LYS A 43 -13.03 -0.56 11.78
CA LYS A 43 -14.24 -0.01 12.43
C LYS A 43 -14.01 1.31 13.17
N GLU A 44 -12.79 1.57 13.65
CA GLU A 44 -12.46 2.84 14.29
C GLU A 44 -12.23 3.93 13.26
N VAL A 45 -11.53 3.60 12.18
CA VAL A 45 -11.19 4.51 11.09
C VAL A 45 -12.45 4.91 10.31
N GLU A 46 -13.38 3.98 10.05
CA GLU A 46 -14.66 4.24 9.34
C GLU A 46 -15.56 5.26 10.04
N LYS A 47 -15.33 5.54 11.33
CA LYS A 47 -16.06 6.57 12.09
C LYS A 47 -15.52 7.99 11.85
N LEU A 48 -14.44 8.13 11.08
CA LEU A 48 -13.83 9.43 10.78
C LEU A 48 -14.66 10.18 9.73
N PRO A 49 -14.65 11.53 9.75
CA PRO A 49 -15.66 12.33 9.07
C PRO A 49 -15.61 12.28 7.54
N ASN A 50 -14.46 11.95 6.95
CA ASN A 50 -14.27 11.88 5.51
C ASN A 50 -13.14 10.93 5.15
N ASP A 51 -13.14 10.55 3.88
CA ASP A 51 -12.24 9.57 3.28
C ASP A 51 -10.75 9.91 3.43
N LYS A 52 -10.36 11.16 3.15
CA LYS A 52 -8.96 11.61 3.35
C LYS A 52 -8.50 11.50 4.80
N THR A 53 -9.41 11.72 5.75
CA THR A 53 -9.12 11.53 7.18
C THR A 53 -8.97 10.04 7.50
N MET A 54 -9.76 9.16 6.88
CA MET A 54 -9.64 7.70 7.01
C MET A 54 -8.29 7.21 6.49
N HIS A 55 -7.93 7.58 5.26
CA HIS A 55 -6.64 7.26 4.62
C HIS A 55 -5.44 7.71 5.47
N CYS A 56 -5.45 8.97 5.92
CA CYS A 56 -4.40 9.50 6.80
C CYS A 56 -4.31 8.74 8.13
N ALA A 57 -5.44 8.51 8.80
CA ALA A 57 -5.46 7.88 10.12
C ALA A 57 -5.03 6.42 10.04
N MET A 58 -5.57 5.64 9.10
CA MET A 58 -5.20 4.24 8.89
C MET A 58 -3.69 4.12 8.65
N SER A 59 -3.16 4.86 7.69
CA SER A 59 -1.72 4.81 7.36
C SER A 59 -0.83 5.21 8.54
N CYS A 60 -1.26 6.17 9.36
CA CYS A 60 -0.56 6.53 10.59
C CYS A 60 -0.61 5.40 11.62
N TYR A 61 -1.78 4.81 11.85
CA TYR A 61 -1.97 3.74 12.83
C TYR A 61 -1.13 2.51 12.47
N LEU A 62 -1.10 2.14 11.19
CA LEU A 62 -0.26 1.06 10.67
C LEU A 62 1.22 1.39 10.86
N ALA A 63 1.68 2.58 10.47
CA ALA A 63 3.09 2.97 10.63
C ALA A 63 3.53 3.18 12.09
N VAL A 64 2.60 3.26 13.05
CA VAL A 64 2.89 3.23 14.49
C VAL A 64 3.14 1.80 14.98
N LYS A 65 2.51 0.80 14.37
CA LYS A 65 2.52 -0.62 14.82
C LYS A 65 3.42 -1.53 14.00
N CYS A 66 3.51 -1.27 12.71
CA CYS A 66 4.16 -2.11 11.71
C CYS A 66 5.29 -1.32 11.03
N PRO A 67 6.20 -2.00 10.32
CA PRO A 67 7.18 -1.34 9.47
C PRO A 67 6.50 -0.36 8.51
N LYS A 68 7.15 0.79 8.28
CA LYS A 68 6.56 1.88 7.48
C LYS A 68 6.37 1.45 6.03
N GLU A 69 7.23 0.57 5.56
CA GLU A 69 7.21 -0.01 4.22
C GLU A 69 5.91 -0.79 3.99
N GLU A 70 5.45 -1.57 4.97
CA GLU A 70 4.17 -2.28 4.88
C GLU A 70 2.98 -1.31 4.86
N ALA A 71 3.05 -0.27 5.70
CA ALA A 71 2.00 0.75 5.76
C ALA A 71 1.90 1.53 4.43
N TYR A 72 3.04 1.82 3.78
CA TYR A 72 3.05 2.38 2.43
C TYR A 72 2.43 1.40 1.43
N LEU A 73 2.86 0.15 1.44
CA LEU A 73 2.38 -0.86 0.50
C LEU A 73 0.87 -1.06 0.58
N ILE A 74 0.31 -1.23 1.78
CA ILE A 74 -1.15 -1.36 1.97
C ILE A 74 -1.89 -0.10 1.51
N GLY A 75 -1.35 1.09 1.80
CA GLY A 75 -1.93 2.35 1.34
C GLY A 75 -1.94 2.49 -0.18
N TYR A 76 -0.91 1.99 -0.88
CA TYR A 76 -0.87 1.97 -2.34
C TYR A 76 -1.72 0.85 -2.94
N LEU A 77 -1.78 -0.31 -2.29
CA LEU A 77 -2.48 -1.49 -2.80
C LEU A 77 -3.98 -1.24 -2.94
N LYS A 78 -4.59 -0.50 -2.01
CA LYS A 78 -6.00 -0.09 -2.13
C LYS A 78 -6.23 0.79 -3.36
N GLU A 79 -5.44 1.83 -3.54
CA GLU A 79 -5.59 2.74 -4.68
C GLU A 79 -5.29 2.02 -6.00
N PHE A 80 -4.33 1.10 -6.01
CA PHE A 80 -4.04 0.24 -7.16
C PHE A 80 -5.22 -0.68 -7.46
N TRP A 81 -5.84 -1.28 -6.44
CA TRP A 81 -7.03 -2.11 -6.63
C TRP A 81 -8.22 -1.30 -7.16
N ASP A 82 -8.35 -0.04 -6.75
CA ASP A 82 -9.38 0.86 -7.25
C ASP A 82 -9.18 1.12 -8.77
N ILE A 83 -7.93 1.26 -9.28
CA ILE A 83 -7.62 1.38 -10.73
C ILE A 83 -8.09 0.16 -11.55
N PHE A 84 -7.90 -1.05 -11.03
CA PHE A 84 -8.25 -2.29 -11.72
C PHE A 84 -9.67 -2.79 -11.39
N GLY A 85 -10.35 -2.12 -10.45
CA GLY A 85 -11.67 -2.45 -9.95
C GLY A 85 -12.69 -1.35 -10.27
N PRO A 86 -13.84 -1.32 -9.55
CA PRO A 86 -14.90 -0.34 -9.78
C PRO A 86 -14.66 1.01 -9.08
N GLY A 87 -13.45 1.30 -8.63
CA GLY A 87 -13.12 2.52 -7.86
C GLY A 87 -12.39 3.58 -8.67
N ASP A 88 -12.37 4.82 -8.19
CA ASP A 88 -11.56 5.89 -8.78
C ASP A 88 -10.31 6.11 -7.94
N ALA A 89 -9.13 5.80 -8.49
CA ALA A 89 -7.87 6.17 -7.85
C ALA A 89 -7.75 7.70 -7.71
N ASP A 90 -7.60 8.19 -6.48
CA ASP A 90 -7.38 9.63 -6.20
C ASP A 90 -5.98 9.85 -5.64
N TRP A 91 -5.19 10.62 -6.39
CA TRP A 91 -3.87 11.08 -5.98
C TRP A 91 -3.87 11.81 -4.63
N ASN A 92 -5.00 12.38 -4.21
CA ASN A 92 -5.14 13.02 -2.91
C ASN A 92 -5.19 12.03 -1.74
N ASP A 93 -5.63 10.78 -1.97
CA ASP A 93 -5.62 9.74 -0.94
C ASP A 93 -4.21 9.18 -0.73
N ILE A 94 -3.44 9.05 -1.82
CA ILE A 94 -2.00 8.77 -1.73
C ILE A 94 -1.29 9.86 -0.91
N LYS A 95 -1.64 11.14 -1.12
CA LYS A 95 -1.11 12.26 -0.31
C LYS A 95 -1.53 12.14 1.16
N ALA A 96 -2.78 11.74 1.43
CA ALA A 96 -3.28 11.53 2.78
C ALA A 96 -2.56 10.36 3.49
N ASN A 97 -2.36 9.23 2.81
CA ASN A 97 -1.59 8.09 3.30
C ASN A 97 -0.16 8.50 3.68
N LYS A 98 0.52 9.22 2.77
CA LYS A 98 1.88 9.74 3.01
C LYS A 98 1.93 10.70 4.20
N ALA A 99 0.92 11.54 4.40
CA ALA A 99 0.83 12.41 5.57
C ALA A 99 0.68 11.60 6.87
N GLY A 100 -0.18 10.57 6.86
CA GLY A 100 -0.35 9.64 7.98
C GLY A 100 0.97 9.00 8.42
N ILE A 101 1.74 8.45 7.48
CA ILE A 101 3.02 7.80 7.78
C ILE A 101 4.04 8.78 8.36
N LYS A 102 4.04 10.04 7.91
CA LYS A 102 4.88 11.09 8.52
C LYS A 102 4.48 11.38 9.97
N PHE A 103 3.19 11.39 10.28
CA PHE A 103 2.69 11.63 11.64
C PHE A 103 2.98 10.47 12.61
N ALA A 104 3.23 9.26 12.10
CA ALA A 104 3.58 8.10 12.91
C ALA A 104 4.91 8.25 13.67
N SER A 105 5.74 9.25 13.35
CA SER A 105 6.98 9.58 14.07
C SER A 105 6.82 9.75 15.58
N LYS A 106 5.63 10.17 16.06
CA LYS A 106 5.32 10.34 17.48
C LYS A 106 4.75 9.06 18.15
N LYS A 107 4.68 7.93 17.44
CA LYS A 107 4.26 6.60 17.93
C LYS A 107 2.96 6.55 18.76
N SER A 108 2.00 7.44 18.49
CA SER A 108 0.74 7.51 19.25
C SER A 108 -0.48 7.60 18.34
N LYS A 109 -1.45 6.71 18.58
CA LYS A 109 -2.74 6.66 17.87
C LYS A 109 -3.54 7.95 18.09
N TYR A 110 -3.56 8.47 19.32
CA TYR A 110 -4.22 9.74 19.64
C TYR A 110 -3.60 10.90 18.85
N TYR A 111 -2.26 10.95 18.78
CA TYR A 111 -1.56 11.95 17.99
C TYR A 111 -1.90 11.84 16.49
N CYS A 112 -1.87 10.63 15.94
CA CYS A 112 -2.27 10.35 14.56
C CYS A 112 -3.66 10.92 14.25
N LYS A 113 -4.67 10.54 15.05
CA LYS A 113 -6.06 10.97 14.86
C LYS A 113 -6.19 12.50 14.91
N LYS A 114 -5.57 13.14 15.91
CA LYS A 114 -5.59 14.60 16.08
C LYS A 114 -5.01 15.33 14.87
N GLN A 115 -3.84 14.89 14.36
CA GLN A 115 -3.20 15.56 13.22
C GLN A 115 -3.93 15.32 11.89
N CYS A 116 -4.42 14.10 11.66
CA CYS A 116 -5.19 13.78 10.47
C CYS A 116 -6.50 14.56 10.43
N LEU A 117 -7.22 14.66 11.55
CA LEU A 117 -8.41 15.52 11.66
C LEU A 117 -8.04 16.98 11.39
N LYS A 118 -7.01 17.53 12.05
CA LYS A 118 -6.59 18.92 11.83
C LYS A 118 -6.30 19.22 10.37
N LYS A 119 -5.68 18.28 9.64
CA LYS A 119 -5.27 18.47 8.24
C LYS A 119 -6.41 18.28 7.24
N TYR A 120 -7.32 17.33 7.48
CA TYR A 120 -8.30 16.88 6.48
C TYR A 120 -9.76 17.07 6.87
N PHE A 121 -10.08 17.66 8.02
CA PHE A 121 -11.47 17.84 8.49
C PHE A 121 -12.40 18.49 7.45
N LYS A 122 -11.92 19.52 6.74
CA LYS A 122 -12.69 20.25 5.71
C LYS A 122 -12.66 19.61 4.32
N SER A 123 -12.07 18.42 4.18
CA SER A 123 -11.99 17.76 2.88
C SER A 123 -13.40 17.37 2.42
N PRO A 124 -13.78 17.66 1.17
CA PRO A 124 -15.06 17.21 0.64
C PRO A 124 -15.13 15.68 0.72
N LYS A 125 -16.31 15.16 1.07
CA LYS A 125 -16.59 13.73 0.93
C LYS A 125 -16.55 13.38 -0.55
N ARG A 126 -15.93 12.25 -0.88
CA ARG A 126 -16.08 11.62 -2.20
C ARG A 126 -17.59 11.39 -2.41
N LYS A 127 -18.10 11.79 -3.58
CA LYS A 127 -19.49 11.55 -3.97
C LYS A 127 -19.66 10.12 -4.44
#